data_AF-A0A3B8XHU1-F1
#
_entry.id   AF-A0A3B8XHU1-F1
#
_cell.length_a   1.000
_cell.length_b   1.000
_cell.length_c   1.000
_cell.angle_alpha   90.00
_cell.angle_beta   90.00
_cell.angle_gamma   90.00
#
_symmetry.space_group_name_H-M   'P 1'
#
loop_
_entity.id
_entity.type
_entity.pdbx_description
1 polymer ?
#
loop_
_entity_poly.entity_id
_entity_poly.type
_entity_poly.pdbx_seq_one_letter_code
_entity_poly.pdbx_strand_id
1 'polypeptide(L)' 'MGQDFSERMNEAPEGWLHAMGVTITHATDEEVRAELTVGPEHLQSYGIVHG' A
#
# COMPACT_ATOMS: atom_id res chain seq x y z
N MET A 1 -11.69 -16.57 -10.13
CA MET A 1 -11.31 -15.34 -9.39
C MET A 1 -11.48 -15.66 -7.92
N GLY A 2 -10.38 -15.69 -7.18
CA GLY A 2 -10.40 -15.84 -5.73
C GLY A 2 -11.17 -14.70 -5.06
N GLN A 3 -11.54 -14.90 -3.80
CA GLN A 3 -12.16 -13.84 -3.01
C GLN A 3 -11.18 -12.68 -2.86
N ASP A 4 -11.62 -11.46 -3.17
CA ASP A 4 -10.83 -10.26 -2.95
C ASP A 4 -11.01 -9.78 -1.51
N PHE A 5 -9.90 -9.63 -0.80
CA PHE A 5 -9.86 -9.18 0.59
C PHE A 5 -9.38 -7.74 0.77
N SER A 6 -9.17 -7.00 -0.32
CA SER A 6 -8.64 -5.63 -0.30
C SER A 6 -9.43 -4.70 0.62
N GLU A 7 -10.77 -4.71 0.56
CA GLU A 7 -11.62 -3.90 1.45
C GLU A 7 -11.33 -4.19 2.92
N ARG A 8 -11.41 -5.46 3.34
CA ARG A 8 -11.14 -5.89 4.72
C ARG A 8 -9.73 -5.53 5.19
N MET A 9 -8.74 -5.56 4.29
CA MET A 9 -7.36 -5.19 4.63
C MET A 9 -7.22 -3.68 4.86
N ASN A 10 -7.95 -2.86 4.12
CA ASN A 10 -7.94 -1.41 4.27
C ASN A 10 -8.81 -0.90 5.44
N GLU A 11 -9.66 -1.74 6.03
CA GLU A 11 -10.45 -1.40 7.24
C GLU A 11 -9.59 -1.23 8.50
N ALA A 12 -8.34 -1.66 8.50
CA ALA A 12 -7.40 -1.45 9.60
C ALA A 12 -6.76 -0.04 9.49
N PRO A 13 -7.18 0.94 10.32
CA PRO A 13 -6.77 2.34 10.14
C PRO A 13 -5.38 2.63 10.75
N GLU A 14 -4.76 1.65 11.40
CA GLU A 14 -3.51 1.82 12.12
C GLU A 14 -2.40 0.96 11.49
N GLY A 15 -1.16 1.43 11.62
CA GLY A 15 0.03 0.68 11.22
C GLY A 15 0.73 1.22 9.98
N TRP A 16 1.65 0.41 9.45
CA TRP A 16 2.62 0.86 8.46
C TRP A 16 1.98 1.27 7.13
N LEU A 17 0.97 0.54 6.64
CA LEU A 17 0.29 0.86 5.37
C LEU A 17 -0.36 2.25 5.42
N HIS A 18 -1.08 2.54 6.51
CA HIS A 18 -1.69 3.84 6.73
C HIS A 18 -0.63 4.95 6.84
N ALA A 19 0.42 4.72 7.65
CA ALA A 19 1.50 5.68 7.84
C ALA A 19 2.25 5.99 6.54
N MET A 20 2.34 5.02 5.62
CA MET A 20 3.00 5.16 4.32
C MET A 20 2.03 5.46 3.16
N GLY A 21 0.77 5.78 3.44
CA GLY A 21 -0.20 6.12 2.39
C GLY A 21 -0.44 5.00 1.35
N VAL A 22 -0.26 3.73 1.74
CA VAL A 22 -0.47 2.56 0.87
C VAL A 22 -1.93 2.14 0.94
N THR A 23 -2.55 1.92 -0.23
CA THR A 23 -3.90 1.39 -0.38
C THR A 23 -3.84 0.06 -1.13
N ILE A 24 -4.41 -1.01 -0.55
CA ILE A 24 -4.52 -2.30 -1.23
C ILE A 24 -5.63 -2.21 -2.27
N THR A 25 -5.32 -2.46 -3.54
CA THR A 25 -6.29 -2.37 -4.65
C THR A 25 -6.78 -3.74 -5.12
N HIS A 26 -6.07 -4.81 -4.76
CA HIS A 26 -6.45 -6.19 -5.06
C HIS A 26 -5.76 -7.13 -4.06
N ALA A 27 -6.48 -8.10 -3.49
CA ALA A 27 -5.87 -9.11 -2.63
C ALA A 27 -6.57 -10.46 -2.75
N THR A 28 -6.00 -11.36 -3.55
CA THR A 28 -6.45 -12.75 -3.71
C THR A 28 -5.34 -13.73 -3.30
N ASP A 29 -5.59 -15.03 -3.48
CA ASP A 29 -4.59 -16.09 -3.30
C ASP A 29 -3.52 -16.12 -4.40
N GLU A 30 -3.76 -15.47 -5.54
CA GLU A 30 -2.86 -15.44 -6.69
C GLU A 30 -2.06 -14.13 -6.81
N GLU A 31 -2.69 -12.99 -6.48
CA GLU A 31 -2.07 -11.66 -6.61
C GLU A 31 -2.49 -10.73 -5.47
N VAL A 32 -1.52 -9.94 -5.00
CA VAL A 32 -1.77 -8.75 -4.19
C VAL A 32 -1.21 -7.53 -4.91
N ARG A 33 -2.04 -6.50 -5.05
CA ARG A 33 -1.67 -5.21 -5.65
C ARG A 33 -2.01 -4.08 -4.69
N ALA A 34 -1.15 -3.07 -4.68
CA ALA A 34 -1.33 -1.87 -3.91
C ALA A 34 -0.83 -0.65 -4.67
N GLU A 35 -1.34 0.51 -4.30
CA GLU A 35 -0.88 1.81 -4.77
C GLU A 35 -0.44 2.64 -3.57
N LEU A 36 0.53 3.53 -3.77
CA LEU A 36 0.96 4.49 -2.76
C LEU A 36 1.17 5.86 -3.41
N THR A 37 0.82 6.91 -2.68
CA THR A 37 1.10 8.28 -3.11
C THR A 37 2.50 8.68 -2.64
N VAL A 38 3.40 9.01 -3.57
CA VAL A 38 4.78 9.41 -3.21
C VAL A 38 4.77 10.76 -2.47
N GLY A 39 5.25 10.77 -1.24
CA GLY A 39 5.43 11.93 -0.36
C GLY A 39 6.88 12.04 0.15
N PRO A 40 7.22 13.09 0.90
CA PRO A 40 8.58 13.32 1.43
C PRO A 40 9.17 12.12 2.19
N GLU A 41 8.36 11.39 2.93
CA GLU A 41 8.71 10.18 3.68
C GLU A 41 9.15 9.00 2.79
N HIS A 42 8.83 9.05 1.50
CA HIS A 42 9.17 8.02 0.51
C HIS A 42 10.42 8.37 -0.31
N LEU A 43 10.99 9.57 -0.13
CA LEU A 43 12.15 10.02 -0.89
C LEU A 43 13.46 9.85 -0.12
N GLN A 44 14.52 9.48 -0.82
CA GLN A 44 15.89 9.58 -0.32
C GLN A 44 16.51 10.95 -0.60
N SER A 45 17.73 11.20 -0.10
CA SER A 45 18.41 12.51 -0.17
C SER A 45 18.58 13.10 -1.58
N TYR A 46 18.55 12.26 -2.61
CA TYR A 46 18.60 12.70 -4.02
C TYR A 46 17.23 13.09 -4.60
N GLY A 47 16.16 13.08 -3.79
CA GLY A 47 14.81 13.45 -4.20
C GLY A 47 14.08 12.40 -5.04
N ILE A 48 14.59 11.16 -5.08
CA ILE A 48 13.98 10.03 -5.76
C ILE A 48 13.41 9.04 -4.75
N VAL A 49 12.52 8.14 -5.19
CA VAL A 49 11.93 7.11 -4.33
C VAL A 49 13.04 6.28 -3.67
N HIS A 50 12.94 6.11 -2.35
CA HIS A 50 13.83 5.24 -1.59
C HIS A 50 13.60 3.78 -2.01
N GLY A 51 14.69 3.08 -2.31
CA GLY A 51 14.65 1.67 -2.72
C GLY A 51 14.39 0.70 -1.57
#